data_AF-A0A7K7XM42-F1
#
_entry.id   AF-A0A7K7XM42-F1
#
_cell.length_a   1.000
_cell.length_b   1.000
_cell.length_c   1.000
_cell.angle_alpha   90.00
_cell.angle_beta   90.00
_cell.angle_gamma   90.00
#
_symmetry.space_group_name_H-M   'P 1'
#
loop_
_entity.id
_entity.type
_entity.pdbx_description
1 polymer ?
#
loop_
_entity_poly.entity_id
_entity_poly.type
_entity_poly.pdbx_seq_one_letter_code
_entity_poly.pdbx_strand_id
1 'polypeptide(L)'
;FQQWYSNSMKVICMWLADRLDVQLHIYQLKTLIKIVKKTYRDFRLQGVLEGTLNSKTYDTVHSRLTVEEATVSVTDAGGLQGITMKDSDE
;
A
#
# COMPACT_ATOMS: atom_id res chain seq x y z
N PHE A 1 16.61 -8.30 -6.89
CA PHE A 1 15.56 -7.30 -6.56
C PHE A 1 14.14 -7.83 -6.69
N GLN A 2 13.79 -8.60 -7.73
CA GLN A 2 12.42 -9.13 -7.90
C GLN A 2 11.90 -9.94 -6.69
N GLN A 3 12.63 -10.96 -6.25
CA GLN A 3 12.21 -11.77 -5.09
C GLN A 3 12.05 -10.93 -3.81
N TRP A 4 12.90 -9.93 -3.61
CA TRP A 4 12.81 -9.01 -2.48
C TRP A 4 11.51 -8.21 -2.52
N TYR A 5 11.16 -7.63 -3.69
CA TYR A 5 9.89 -6.93 -3.87
C TYR A 5 8.69 -7.85 -3.63
N SER A 6 8.68 -9.03 -4.26
CA SER A 6 7.59 -10.00 -4.11
C SER A 6 7.40 -10.46 -2.66
N ASN A 7 8.50 -10.72 -1.94
CA ASN A 7 8.44 -11.09 -0.53
C ASN A 7 7.93 -9.93 0.35
N SER A 8 8.39 -8.70 0.10
CA SER A 8 7.90 -7.51 0.81
C SER A 8 6.40 -7.33 0.63
N MET A 9 5.89 -7.40 -0.60
CA MET A 9 4.45 -7.30 -0.88
C MET A 9 3.67 -8.46 -0.24
N LYS A 10 4.22 -9.68 -0.27
CA LYS A 10 3.59 -10.85 0.37
C LYS A 10 3.45 -10.67 1.88
N VAL A 11 4.49 -10.20 2.57
CA VAL A 11 4.43 -9.97 4.03
C VAL A 11 3.39 -8.92 4.39
N ILE A 12 3.34 -7.81 3.64
CA ILE A 12 2.32 -6.77 3.84
C ILE A 12 0.91 -7.33 3.59
N CYS A 13 0.73 -8.09 2.50
CA CYS A 13 -0.54 -8.70 2.15
C CYS A 13 -1.02 -9.69 3.22
N MET A 14 -0.14 -10.54 3.76
CA MET A 14 -0.48 -11.48 4.84
C MET A 14 -0.89 -10.71 6.11
N TRP A 15 -0.13 -9.68 6.49
CA TRP A 15 -0.45 -8.86 7.66
C TRP A 15 -1.81 -8.15 7.53
N LEU A 16 -2.18 -7.70 6.33
CA LEU A 16 -3.49 -7.11 6.04
C LEU A 16 -4.61 -8.17 6.03
N ALA A 17 -4.32 -9.38 5.56
CA ALA A 17 -5.27 -10.50 5.55
C ALA A 17 -5.69 -10.91 6.96
N ASP A 18 -4.74 -10.94 7.91
CA ASP A 18 -5.01 -11.22 9.34
C ASP A 18 -5.90 -10.14 10.00
N ARG A 19 -6.16 -9.03 9.31
CA ARG A 19 -6.96 -7.88 9.79
C ARG A 19 -8.06 -7.51 8.80
N LEU A 20 -8.65 -8.47 8.09
CA LEU A 20 -9.75 -8.21 7.16
C LEU A 20 -10.99 -7.64 7.85
N ASP A 21 -11.32 -8.13 9.05
CA ASP A 21 -12.53 -7.76 9.78
C ASP A 21 -12.35 -6.54 10.70
N VAL A 22 -11.17 -5.90 10.66
CA VAL A 22 -10.81 -4.78 11.54
C VAL A 22 -10.35 -3.59 10.71
N GLN A 23 -10.87 -2.42 11.03
CA GLN A 23 -10.39 -1.15 10.47
C GLN A 23 -8.96 -0.88 10.94
N LEU A 24 -8.08 -0.48 10.02
CA LEU A 24 -6.72 -0.11 10.39
C LEU A 24 -6.71 1.19 11.19
N HIS A 25 -5.85 1.25 12.21
CA HIS A 25 -5.59 2.51 12.89
C HIS A 25 -4.98 3.51 11.91
N ILE A 26 -5.34 4.80 12.02
CA ILE A 26 -4.91 5.82 11.06
C ILE A 26 -3.39 5.93 10.89
N TYR A 27 -2.61 5.79 11.97
CA TYR A 27 -1.15 5.75 11.89
C TYR A 27 -0.60 4.49 11.19
N GLN A 28 -1.27 3.34 11.33
CA GLN A 28 -0.89 2.12 10.61
C GLN A 28 -1.15 2.32 9.12
N LEU A 29 -2.33 2.82 8.77
CA LEU A 29 -2.69 3.14 7.39
C LEU A 29 -1.68 4.11 6.76
N LYS A 30 -1.41 5.26 7.40
CA LYS A 30 -0.39 6.22 6.94
C LYS A 30 0.98 5.59 6.71
N THR A 31 1.41 4.75 7.65
CA THR A 31 2.72 4.09 7.59
C THR A 31 2.77 3.09 6.45
N LEU A 32 1.72 2.28 6.28
CA LEU A 32 1.62 1.29 5.21
C LEU A 32 1.56 1.95 3.83
N ILE A 33 0.78 3.02 3.66
CA ILE A 33 0.74 3.80 2.41
C ILE A 33 2.15 4.27 2.03
N LYS A 34 2.88 4.86 2.99
CA LYS A 34 4.26 5.32 2.77
C LYS A 34 5.20 4.17 2.39
N ILE A 35 5.13 3.05 3.12
CA ILE A 35 5.99 1.88 2.85
C ILE A 35 5.69 1.30 1.46
N VAL A 36 4.43 1.09 1.10
CA VAL A 36 4.03 0.50 -0.18
C VAL A 36 4.45 1.40 -1.34
N LYS A 37 4.12 2.69 -1.30
CA LYS A 37 4.51 3.66 -2.35
C LYS A 37 6.03 3.76 -2.49
N LYS A 38 6.76 3.87 -1.37
CA LYS A 38 8.22 3.94 -1.39
C LYS A 38 8.84 2.65 -1.94
N THR A 39 8.37 1.49 -1.50
CA THR A 39 8.87 0.19 -1.96
C THR A 39 8.62 0.03 -3.46
N TYR A 40 7.42 0.35 -3.95
CA TYR A 40 7.12 0.30 -5.38
C TYR A 40 8.08 1.19 -6.19
N ARG A 41 8.22 2.47 -5.81
CA ARG A 41 9.09 3.43 -6.51
C ARG A 41 10.55 3.02 -6.46
N ASP A 42 11.07 2.65 -5.29
CA ASP A 42 12.47 2.28 -5.12
C ASP A 42 12.80 1.05 -6.00
N PHE A 43 11.95 0.01 -5.98
CA PHE A 43 12.19 -1.19 -6.79
C PHE A 43 11.96 -0.99 -8.29
N ARG A 44 11.05 -0.08 -8.68
CA ARG A 44 10.93 0.38 -10.08
C ARG A 44 12.23 1.02 -10.56
N LEU A 45 12.83 1.89 -9.74
CA LEU A 45 14.11 2.53 -10.06
C LEU A 45 15.28 1.55 -10.11
N GLN A 46 15.19 0.41 -9.40
CA GLN A 46 16.17 -0.68 -9.48
C GLN A 46 15.94 -1.63 -10.68
N GLY A 47 14.98 -1.34 -11.58
CA GLY A 47 14.73 -2.12 -12.79
C GLY A 47 13.95 -3.42 -12.56
N VAL A 48 13.15 -3.53 -11.48
CA VAL A 48 12.20 -4.65 -11.34
C VAL A 48 11.15 -4.56 -12.45
N LEU A 49 10.90 -5.69 -13.13
CA LEU A 49 9.94 -5.78 -14.23
C LEU A 49 8.54 -5.34 -13.80
N GLU A 50 7.83 -4.64 -14.68
CA GLU A 50 6.46 -4.16 -14.41
C GLU A 50 5.50 -5.29 -14.05
N GLY A 51 5.61 -6.46 -14.69
CA GLY A 51 4.78 -7.63 -14.33
C GLY A 51 5.04 -8.15 -12.90
N THR A 52 6.23 -7.87 -12.35
CA THR A 52 6.53 -8.17 -10.93
C THR A 52 6.03 -7.04 -10.02
N LEU A 53 6.20 -5.78 -10.42
CA LEU A 53 5.72 -4.61 -9.67
C LEU A 53 4.20 -4.62 -9.53
N ASN A 54 3.49 -4.76 -10.64
CA ASN A 54 2.03 -4.84 -10.77
C ASN A 54 1.52 -6.28 -10.58
N SER A 55 2.07 -6.97 -9.59
CA SER A 55 1.64 -8.33 -9.26
C SER A 55 0.26 -8.29 -8.60
N LYS A 56 -0.52 -9.39 -8.73
CA LYS A 56 -1.80 -9.54 -8.02
C LYS A 56 -1.72 -9.28 -6.51
N THR A 57 -0.58 -9.61 -5.88
CA THR A 57 -0.33 -9.35 -4.47
C THR A 57 -0.23 -7.85 -4.19
N TYR A 58 0.47 -7.10 -5.04
CA TYR A 58 0.50 -5.64 -4.96
C TYR A 58 -0.89 -5.05 -5.16
N ASP A 59 -1.63 -5.49 -6.19
CA ASP A 59 -2.98 -4.97 -6.47
C ASP A 59 -3.92 -5.19 -5.27
N THR A 60 -3.84 -6.37 -4.63
CA THR A 60 -4.62 -6.68 -3.43
C THR A 60 -4.29 -5.73 -2.27
N VAL A 61 -2.99 -5.49 -2.03
CA VAL A 61 -2.53 -4.54 -1.00
C VAL A 61 -2.99 -3.12 -1.33
N HIS A 62 -2.81 -2.68 -2.57
CA HIS A 62 -3.18 -1.36 -3.05
C HIS A 62 -4.68 -1.11 -2.89
N SER A 63 -5.52 -2.03 -3.38
CA SER A 63 -6.98 -1.94 -3.25
C SER A 63 -7.42 -1.88 -1.78
N ARG A 64 -6.84 -2.69 -0.89
CA ARG A 64 -7.18 -2.64 0.54
C ARG A 64 -6.84 -1.27 1.14
N LEU A 65 -5.65 -0.74 0.88
CA LEU A 65 -5.23 0.56 1.42
C LEU A 65 -6.07 1.72 0.86
N THR A 66 -6.48 1.67 -0.41
CA THR A 66 -7.37 2.68 -1.01
C THR A 66 -8.75 2.69 -0.36
N VAL A 67 -9.33 1.53 -0.07
CA VAL A 67 -10.64 1.43 0.62
C VAL A 67 -10.54 1.93 2.06
N GLU A 68 -9.47 1.58 2.77
CA GLU A 68 -9.20 2.07 4.13
C GLU A 68 -9.04 3.60 4.15
N GLU A 69 -8.30 4.18 3.19
CA GLU A 69 -8.16 5.63 3.02
C GLU A 69 -9.51 6.31 2.77
N ALA A 70 -10.33 5.76 1.87
CA ALA A 70 -11.65 6.30 1.58
C ALA A 70 -12.54 6.29 2.84
N THR A 71 -12.48 5.21 3.63
CA THR A 71 -13.25 5.07 4.87
C THR A 71 -12.82 6.11 5.89
N VAL A 72 -11.51 6.27 6.11
CA VAL A 72 -10.97 7.29 7.04
C VAL A 72 -11.32 8.70 6.59
N SER A 73 -11.28 8.98 5.29
CA SER A 73 -11.59 10.32 4.75
C SER A 73 -13.03 10.74 4.98
N VAL A 74 -13.97 9.79 5.05
CA VAL A 74 -15.39 10.04 5.39
C VAL A 74 -15.57 10.26 6.90
N THR A 75 -14.82 9.55 7.73
CA THR A 75 -14.97 9.61 9.19
C THR A 75 -14.13 10.70 9.87
N ASP A 76 -13.02 11.11 9.25
CA ASP A 76 -12.04 12.06 9.79
C ASP A 76 -11.38 12.86 8.66
N ALA A 77 -12.02 13.97 8.26
CA ALA A 77 -11.69 14.76 7.07
C ALA A 77 -10.27 15.39 7.04
N GLY A 78 -9.52 15.34 8.15
CA GLY A 78 -8.13 15.80 8.24
C GLY A 78 -7.11 14.69 8.55
N GLY A 79 -7.59 13.46 8.72
CA GLY A 79 -6.84 12.41 9.37
C GLY A 79 -5.54 12.03 8.65
N LEU A 80 -5.52 12.04 7.31
CA LEU A 80 -4.40 11.53 6.51
C LEU A 80 -3.29 12.55 6.20
N GLN A 81 -3.51 13.84 6.45
CA GLN A 81 -2.50 14.91 6.26
C GLN A 81 -1.81 14.87 4.88
N GLY A 82 -2.58 14.62 3.81
CA GLY A 82 -2.07 14.57 2.43
C GLY A 82 -1.35 13.26 2.05
N ILE A 83 -1.29 12.26 2.93
CA ILE A 83 -0.85 10.90 2.56
C ILE A 83 -1.98 10.21 1.82
N THR A 84 -1.73 9.79 0.59
CA THR A 84 -2.72 9.13 -0.27
C THR A 84 -2.09 7.98 -1.06
N MET A 85 -2.89 6.94 -1.32
CA MET A 85 -2.55 5.86 -2.25
C MET A 85 -2.59 6.29 -3.71
N LYS A 86 -3.21 7.42 -4.06
CA LYS A 86 -3.18 7.93 -5.44
C LYS A 86 -1.73 8.16 -5.90
N ASP A 87 -1.48 7.87 -7.17
CA ASP A 87 -0.20 8.18 -7.79
C ASP A 87 0.00 9.70 -7.77
N SER A 88 1.22 10.10 -7.42
CA SER A 88 1.58 11.51 -7.23
C SER A 88 2.22 12.11 -8.48
N ASP A 89 2.31 11.33 -9.56
CA ASP A 89 2.91 11.68 -10.84
C ASP A 89 1.85 12.06 -11.91
N GLU A 90 0.57 12.17 -11.52
CA GLU A 90 -0.52 12.84 -12.25
C GLU A 90 -0.79 14.23 -11.65
#